data_AF-A0A356BVQ9-F1
#
_entry.id   AF-A0A356BVQ9-F1
#
_cell.length_a   1.000
_cell.length_b   1.000
_cell.length_c   1.000
_cell.angle_alpha   90.00
_cell.angle_beta   90.00
_cell.angle_gamma   90.00
#
_symmetry.space_group_name_H-M   'P 1'
#
loop_
_entity.id
_entity.type
_entity.pdbx_description
1 polymer ?
#
loop_
_entity_poly.entity_id
_entity_poly.type
_entity_poly.pdbx_seq_one_letter_code
_entity_poly.pdbx_strand_id
1 'polypeptide(L)'
;MSKKRPMVRKQLYIEPEQNTMLREQAGMYDVSEGQIVREAITAYLKTGSQSQEIDLNAWEEERQFIASRLGDPKGGTRRTWTRGELYDL
;
A
#
# COMPACT_ATOMS: atom_id res chain seq x y z
N MET A 1 -11.76 -23.36 32.66
CA MET A 1 -10.84 -23.54 31.51
C MET A 1 -11.32 -22.66 30.37
N SER A 2 -10.55 -21.62 29.99
CA SER A 2 -10.96 -20.72 28.92
C SER A 2 -10.92 -21.46 27.57
N LYS A 3 -12.06 -21.54 26.87
CA LYS A 3 -12.20 -22.29 25.62
C LYS A 3 -11.36 -21.62 24.53
N LYS A 4 -10.28 -22.28 24.08
CA LYS A 4 -9.49 -21.81 22.93
C LYS A 4 -10.43 -21.64 21.73
N ARG A 5 -10.45 -20.45 21.14
CA ARG A 5 -11.14 -20.21 19.87
C ARG A 5 -10.43 -21.01 18.76
N PRO A 6 -11.15 -21.57 17.79
CA PRO A 6 -10.52 -22.22 16.65
C PRO A 6 -9.65 -21.20 15.90
N MET A 7 -8.42 -21.58 15.57
CA MET A 7 -7.47 -20.74 14.83
C MET A 7 -7.38 -21.22 13.39
N VAL A 8 -7.31 -20.28 12.45
CA VAL A 8 -7.13 -20.59 11.02
C VAL A 8 -5.66 -20.38 10.66
N ARG A 9 -4.99 -21.42 10.14
CA ARG A 9 -3.60 -21.31 9.65
C ARG A 9 -3.57 -20.47 8.38
N LYS A 10 -2.72 -19.45 8.36
CA LYS A 10 -2.40 -18.63 7.19
C LYS A 10 -0.89 -18.66 6.97
N GLN A 11 -0.47 -18.67 5.70
CA GLN A 11 0.92 -18.54 5.29
C GLN A 11 1.07 -17.19 4.59
N LEU A 12 2.09 -16.43 4.96
CA LEU A 12 2.34 -15.08 4.50
C LEU A 12 3.83 -15.00 4.12
N TYR A 13 4.13 -14.31 3.02
CA TYR A 13 5.50 -13.90 2.72
C TYR A 13 5.75 -12.56 3.41
N ILE A 14 6.92 -12.43 4.03
CA ILE A 14 7.40 -11.22 4.70
C ILE A 14 8.83 -10.98 4.26
N GLU A 15 9.29 -9.74 4.39
CA GLU A 15 10.66 -9.37 4.04
C GLU A 15 11.68 -9.94 5.06
N PRO A 16 12.94 -10.15 4.67
CA PRO A 16 13.98 -10.65 5.58
C PRO A 16 14.16 -9.78 6.84
N GLU A 17 14.05 -8.45 6.69
CA GLU A 17 14.11 -7.50 7.80
C GLU A 17 12.94 -7.70 8.77
N GLN A 18 11.73 -7.86 8.23
CA GLN A 18 10.51 -8.10 9.02
C GLN A 18 10.61 -9.40 9.82
N ASN A 19 11.17 -10.46 9.24
CA ASN A 19 11.40 -11.72 9.94
C ASN A 19 12.37 -11.56 11.12
N THR A 20 13.45 -10.80 10.92
CA THR A 20 14.43 -10.52 11.99
C THR A 20 13.78 -9.75 13.14
N MET A 21 13.07 -8.67 12.83
CA MET A 21 12.34 -7.88 13.82
C MET A 21 11.28 -8.70 14.56
N LEU A 22 10.55 -9.56 13.84
CA LEU A 22 9.51 -10.40 14.44
C LEU A 22 10.09 -11.38 15.46
N ARG A 23 11.23 -12.00 15.14
CA ARG A 23 11.96 -12.88 16.07
C ARG A 23 12.46 -12.16 17.30
N GLU A 24 13.08 -10.99 17.12
CA GLU A 24 13.61 -10.19 18.21
C GLU A 24 12.51 -9.74 19.18
N GLN A 25 11.39 -9.23 18.64
CA GLN A 25 10.24 -8.82 19.44
C GLN A 25 9.59 -10.01 20.18
N ALA A 26 9.46 -11.16 19.50
CA ALA A 26 8.94 -12.38 20.12
C ALA A 26 9.79 -12.82 21.32
N GLY A 27 11.12 -12.82 21.16
CA GLY A 27 12.05 -13.12 22.24
C GLY A 27 12.04 -12.09 23.37
N MET A 28 11.95 -10.80 23.04
CA MET A 28 11.91 -9.71 24.01
C MET A 28 10.67 -9.75 24.91
N TYR A 29 9.52 -10.10 24.35
CA TYR A 29 8.25 -10.13 25.09
C TYR A 29 7.87 -11.52 25.62
N ASP A 30 8.70 -12.55 25.39
CA ASP A 30 8.42 -13.95 25.74
C ASP A 30 7.07 -14.44 25.18
N VAL A 31 6.78 -14.09 23.91
CA VAL A 31 5.56 -14.50 23.19
C VAL A 31 5.89 -15.17 21.87
N SER A 32 4.95 -15.92 21.32
CA SER A 32 5.13 -16.48 19.97
C SER A 32 5.07 -15.39 18.89
N GLU A 33 5.85 -15.53 17.81
CA GLU A 33 5.74 -14.68 16.61
C GLU A 33 4.30 -14.58 16.09
N GLY A 34 3.58 -15.71 16.09
CA GLY A 34 2.19 -15.74 15.67
C GLY A 34 1.25 -14.92 16.56
N GLN A 35 1.60 -14.69 17.83
CA GLN A 35 0.83 -13.80 18.71
C GLN A 35 1.02 -12.35 18.29
N ILE A 36 2.26 -11.93 18.05
CA ILE A 36 2.57 -10.58 17.54
C ILE A 36 1.81 -10.33 16.23
N VAL A 37 1.86 -11.28 15.28
CA VAL A 37 1.13 -11.16 14.01
C VAL A 37 -0.38 -11.02 14.23
N ARG A 38 -0.98 -11.81 15.13
CA ARG A 38 -2.42 -11.70 15.43
C ARG A 38 -2.80 -10.38 16.08
N GLU A 39 -1.97 -9.88 16.99
CA GLU A 39 -2.19 -8.59 17.66
C GLU A 39 -2.05 -7.44 16.67
N ALA A 40 -1.04 -7.46 15.80
CA ALA A 40 -0.87 -6.50 14.73
C ALA A 40 -2.07 -6.48 13.75
N ILE A 41 -2.53 -7.66 13.30
CA ILE A 41 -3.74 -7.77 12.47
C ILE A 41 -4.96 -7.21 13.20
N THR A 42 -5.11 -7.53 14.48
CA THR A 42 -6.23 -7.03 15.29
C THR A 42 -6.17 -5.52 15.46
N ALA A 43 -4.99 -4.97 15.73
CA ALA A 43 -4.77 -3.52 15.84
C ALA A 43 -5.06 -2.83 14.51
N TYR A 44 -4.50 -3.33 13.40
CA TYR A 44 -4.75 -2.79 12.07
C TYR A 44 -6.24 -2.79 11.71
N LEU A 45 -6.96 -3.88 11.98
CA LEU A 45 -8.39 -4.00 11.68
C LEU A 45 -9.27 -3.19 12.65
N LYS A 46 -8.92 -3.09 13.93
CA LYS A 46 -9.65 -2.25 14.91
C LYS A 46 -9.43 -0.77 14.67
N THR A 47 -8.21 -0.40 14.33
CA THR A 47 -7.83 0.95 13.88
C THR A 47 -8.27 1.20 12.43
N GLY A 48 -8.86 0.20 11.78
CA GLY A 48 -9.25 0.17 10.36
C GLY A 48 -10.32 1.16 9.90
N SER A 49 -10.38 2.35 10.49
CA SER A 49 -11.11 3.51 9.98
C SER A 49 -10.34 4.83 10.12
N GLN A 50 -9.00 4.81 10.23
CA GLN A 50 -8.24 5.84 9.53
C GLN A 50 -8.10 5.39 8.08
N SER A 51 -9.22 5.44 7.35
CA SER A 51 -9.14 6.00 6.01
C SER A 51 -8.25 7.23 6.18
N GLN A 52 -7.05 7.20 5.60
CA GLN A 52 -6.42 8.42 5.12
C GLN A 52 -7.58 9.19 4.50
N GLU A 53 -8.05 10.27 5.15
CA GLU A 53 -9.23 10.99 4.69
C GLU A 53 -8.98 11.23 3.22
N ILE A 54 -9.72 10.51 2.38
CA ILE A 54 -9.59 10.68 0.94
C ILE A 54 -10.17 12.05 0.76
N ASP A 55 -9.31 13.05 0.64
CA ASP A 55 -9.72 14.40 0.39
C ASP A 55 -10.31 14.42 -1.02
N LEU A 56 -11.63 14.29 -1.09
CA LEU A 56 -12.37 14.33 -2.34
C LEU A 56 -12.19 15.70 -3.02
N ASN A 57 -11.86 16.75 -2.28
CA ASN A 57 -11.53 18.04 -2.87
C ASN A 57 -10.17 17.99 -3.57
N ALA A 58 -9.15 17.34 -3.00
CA ALA A 58 -7.87 17.13 -3.68
C ALA A 58 -8.03 16.37 -5.00
N TRP A 59 -8.96 15.40 -5.07
CA TRP A 59 -9.29 14.72 -6.33
C TRP A 59 -10.01 15.63 -7.32
N GLU A 60 -10.94 16.46 -6.86
CA GLU A 60 -11.65 17.40 -7.74
C GLU A 60 -10.73 18.52 -8.25
N GLU A 61 -9.81 19.02 -7.42
CA GLU A 61 -8.75 19.96 -7.80
C GLU A 61 -7.85 19.38 -8.91
N GLU A 62 -7.42 18.12 -8.78
CA GLU A 62 -6.63 17.43 -9.80
C GLU A 62 -7.43 17.25 -11.11
N ARG A 63 -8.72 16.91 -11.02
CA ARG A 63 -9.58 16.79 -12.21
C ARG A 63 -9.73 18.13 -12.93
N GLN A 64 -9.91 19.23 -12.20
CA GLN A 64 -9.98 20.56 -12.78
C GLN A 64 -8.64 20.99 -13.39
N PHE A 65 -7.52 20.65 -12.74
CA PHE A 65 -6.18 20.88 -13.26
C PHE A 65 -5.98 20.14 -14.61
N ILE A 66 -6.28 18.84 -14.68
CA ILE A 66 -6.18 18.04 -15.92
C ILE A 66 -7.09 18.62 -17.02
N ALA A 67 -8.34 18.98 -16.68
CA ALA A 67 -9.28 19.56 -17.64
C ALA A 67 -8.79 20.91 -18.19
N SER A 68 -8.20 21.76 -17.33
CA SER A 68 -7.62 23.05 -17.73
C SER A 68 -6.46 22.89 -18.72
N ARG A 69 -5.73 21.77 -18.64
CA ARG A 69 -4.58 21.45 -19.50
C ARG A 69 -4.99 20.76 -20.80
N LEU A 70 -6.12 20.06 -20.81
CA LEU A 70 -6.72 19.49 -22.03
C LEU A 70 -7.28 20.58 -22.96
N GLY A 71 -7.78 21.68 -22.40
CA GLY A 71 -8.36 22.81 -23.14
C GLY A 71 -7.35 23.80 -23.73
N ASP A 72 -6.06 23.64 -23.45
CA ASP A 72 -4.99 24.51 -23.97
C ASP A 72 -4.30 23.79 -25.14
N PRO A 73 -4.69 24.05 -26.41
CA PRO A 73 -4.02 23.48 -27.57
C PRO A 73 -2.67 24.19 -27.76
N LYS A 74 -1.73 23.99 -26.83
CA LYS A 74 -0.34 24.41 -27.02
C LYS A 74 0.28 23.51 -28.08
N GLY A 75 0.14 23.97 -29.32
CA GLY A 75 0.94 23.57 -30.46
C GLY A 75 0.73 22.12 -30.84
N GLY A 76 -0.13 21.89 -31.83
CA GLY A 76 -0.06 20.70 -32.68
C GLY A 76 1.28 20.65 -33.42
N THR A 77 2.37 20.35 -32.71
CA THR A 77 3.58 19.85 -33.34
C THR A 77 3.25 18.41 -33.68
N ARG A 78 2.88 18.20 -34.95
CA ARG A 78 2.78 16.87 -35.53
C ARG A 78 4.05 16.13 -35.14
N ARG A 79 3.93 14.96 -34.48
CA ARG A 79 5.08 14.13 -34.10
C ARG A 79 5.98 14.01 -35.33
N THR A 80 7.20 14.53 -35.23
CA THR A 80 8.21 14.41 -36.30
C THR A 80 8.92 13.07 -36.27
N TRP A 81 8.81 12.34 -35.16
CA TRP A 81 9.44 11.05 -34.94
C TRP A 81 8.42 9.92 -35.01
N THR A 82 8.87 8.79 -35.53
CA THR A 82 8.14 7.53 -35.55
C THR A 82 8.57 6.66 -34.38
N ARG A 83 7.69 5.75 -33.93
CA ARG A 83 7.95 4.89 -32.77
C ARG A 83 9.20 4.01 -32.95
N GLY A 84 9.55 3.65 -34.18
CA GLY A 84 10.76 2.86 -34.47
C GLY A 84 12.06 3.61 -34.15
N GLU A 85 12.12 4.90 -34.49
CA GLU A 85 13.30 5.76 -34.26
C GLU A 85 13.62 5.97 -32.77
N LEU A 86 12.67 5.69 -31.86
CA LEU A 86 12.84 5.89 -30.42
C LEU A 86 13.51 4.70 -29.70
N TYR A 87 13.50 3.51 -30.32
CA TYR A 87 13.93 2.26 -29.69
C TYR A 87 15.16 1.61 -30.35
N ASP A 88 15.69 2.20 -31.42
CA ASP A 88 16.90 1.74 -32.11
C ASP A 88 18.16 2.49 -31.61
N LEU A 89 18.47 2.36 -30.31
CA LEU A 89 19.79 2.69 -29.73
C LEU A 89 20.54 1.41 -29.35
#